data_AF-A0A1A2JBD4-F1
#
_entry.id   AF-A0A1A2JBD4-F1
#
_cell.length_a   1.000
_cell.length_b   1.000
_cell.length_c   1.000
_cell.angle_alpha   90.00
_cell.angle_beta   90.00
_cell.angle_gamma   90.00
#
_symmetry.space_group_name_H-M   'P 1'
#
loop_
_entity.id
_entity.type
_entity.pdbx_description
1 polymer ?
#
loop_
_entity_poly.entity_id
_entity_poly.type
_entity_poly.pdbx_seq_one_letter_code
_entity_poly.pdbx_strand_id
1 'polypeptide(L)' 'MRIVSTSDPAYAATDMETAAAQTVADAHGVPFLGIRGITDGPGDPLHLPGFPFQFFCYKRIAANNAARVTAAFLRSWAGT' A
#
# COMPACT_ATOMS: atom_id res chain seq x y z
N MET A 1 -1.57 0.67 -23.18
CA MET A 1 -1.67 0.82 -21.71
C MET A 1 -0.29 1.23 -21.20
N ARG A 2 -0.11 2.51 -20.90
CA ARG A 2 1.16 3.04 -20.36
C ARG A 2 1.04 2.99 -18.84
N ILE A 3 1.64 1.98 -18.21
CA ILE A 3 1.85 2.02 -16.77
C ILE A 3 2.99 3.01 -16.56
N VAL A 4 2.64 4.24 -16.20
CA VAL A 4 3.64 5.28 -15.92
C VAL A 4 4.21 4.98 -14.54
N SER A 5 5.36 4.31 -14.50
CA SER A 5 6.15 4.04 -13.29
C SER A 5 7.07 5.22 -12.97
N THR A 6 6.51 6.43 -12.89
CA THR A 6 7.26 7.57 -12.36
C THR A 6 6.62 7.97 -11.05
N SER A 7 7.33 7.68 -9.95
CA SER A 7 7.07 8.23 -8.62
C SER A 7 7.07 9.75 -8.74
N ASP A 8 5.90 10.34 -8.86
CA ASP A 8 5.76 11.76 -8.57
C ASP A 8 6.14 11.94 -7.09
N PRO A 9 7.18 12.73 -6.77
CA PRO A 9 7.67 12.88 -5.41
C PRO A 9 6.62 13.48 -4.46
N ALA A 10 5.52 14.02 -4.99
CA ALA A 10 4.37 14.44 -4.19
C ALA A 10 3.65 13.26 -3.51
N TYR A 11 3.80 12.03 -4.01
CA TYR A 11 3.11 10.86 -3.48
C TYR A 11 4.09 9.87 -2.84
N ALA A 12 3.76 9.43 -1.62
CA ALA A 12 4.56 8.43 -0.90
C ALA A 12 4.43 7.01 -1.47
N ALA A 13 3.29 6.69 -2.10
CA ALA A 13 3.01 5.41 -2.74
C ALA A 13 1.84 5.52 -3.73
N THR A 14 1.75 4.56 -4.65
CA THR A 14 0.63 4.43 -5.59
C THR A 14 0.04 3.02 -5.52
N ASP A 15 -1.28 2.89 -5.60
CA ASP A 15 -1.99 1.63 -5.75
C ASP A 15 -3.27 1.82 -6.59
N MET A 16 -4.07 0.76 -6.78
CA MET A 16 -5.21 0.79 -7.71
C MET A 16 -6.59 0.80 -7.01
N GLU A 17 -6.67 0.69 -5.67
CA GLU A 17 -7.95 0.50 -4.97
C GLU A 17 -8.18 1.48 -3.81
N THR A 18 -7.14 2.04 -3.18
CA THR A 18 -7.31 2.79 -1.93
C THR A 18 -8.15 4.04 -2.12
N ALA A 19 -7.94 4.79 -3.21
CA ALA A 19 -8.74 5.98 -3.51
C ALA A 19 -10.20 5.64 -3.83
N ALA A 20 -10.44 4.51 -4.51
CA ALA A 20 -11.80 4.04 -4.79
C ALA A 20 -12.51 3.61 -3.49
N ALA A 21 -11.82 2.90 -2.60
CA ALA A 21 -12.36 2.52 -1.28
C ALA A 21 -12.66 3.74 -0.40
N GLN A 22 -11.76 4.73 -0.38
CA GLN A 22 -11.99 6.01 0.32
C GLN A 22 -13.24 6.71 -0.19
N THR A 23 -13.43 6.79 -1.52
CA THR A 23 -14.61 7.43 -2.12
C THR A 23 -15.92 6.80 -1.62
N VAL A 24 -15.96 5.47 -1.47
CA VAL A 24 -17.11 4.76 -0.92
C VAL A 24 -17.29 5.07 0.57
N ALA A 25 -16.21 5.06 1.35
CA ALA A 25 -16.26 5.36 2.78
C ALA A 25 -16.78 6.79 3.05
N ASP A 26 -16.32 7.78 2.27
CA ASP A 26 -16.78 9.16 2.33
C ASP A 26 -18.28 9.26 2.02
N ALA A 27 -18.75 8.56 0.99
CA ALA A 27 -20.17 8.54 0.62
C ALA A 27 -21.09 7.96 1.72
N HIS A 28 -20.53 7.16 2.64
CA HIS A 28 -21.26 6.56 3.75
C HIS A 28 -20.92 7.19 5.11
N GLY A 29 -20.08 8.23 5.17
CA GLY A 29 -19.66 8.88 6.41
C GLY A 29 -18.89 7.96 7.36
N VAL A 30 -18.18 6.96 6.83
CA VAL A 30 -17.41 5.98 7.62
C VAL A 30 -15.93 6.37 7.60
N PRO A 31 -15.24 6.47 8.75
CA PRO A 31 -13.79 6.68 8.78
C PRO A 31 -13.04 5.56 8.05
N PHE A 32 -12.07 5.91 7.21
CA PHE A 32 -11.27 4.95 6.45
C PHE A 32 -9.78 5.19 6.63
N LEU A 33 -9.02 4.10 6.72
CA LEU A 33 -7.56 4.09 6.78
C LEU A 33 -7.02 2.95 5.91
N GLY A 34 -6.30 3.29 4.85
CA GLY A 34 -5.57 2.33 4.03
C GLY A 34 -4.20 1.99 4.61
N ILE A 35 -3.95 0.72 4.93
CA ILE A 35 -2.64 0.22 5.38
C ILE A 35 -2.06 -0.67 4.28
N ARG A 36 -0.94 -0.25 3.68
CA ARG A 36 -0.27 -0.93 2.57
C ARG A 36 1.18 -1.26 2.93
N GLY A 37 1.70 -2.35 2.37
CA GLY A 37 3.13 -2.67 2.37
C GLY A 37 3.73 -2.42 1.00
N ILE A 38 4.93 -1.85 0.93
CA ILE A 38 5.62 -1.56 -0.34
C ILE A 38 6.17 -2.86 -0.94
N THR A 39 5.88 -3.08 -2.22
CA THR A 39 6.33 -4.26 -2.97
C THR A 39 7.44 -3.97 -3.98
N ASP A 40 7.52 -2.72 -4.44
CA ASP A 40 8.43 -2.29 -5.49
C ASP A 40 8.66 -0.78 -5.37
N GLY A 41 9.84 -0.33 -5.78
CA GLY A 41 10.27 1.05 -5.65
C GLY A 41 11.78 1.22 -5.51
N PRO A 42 12.25 2.47 -5.34
CA PRO A 42 13.65 2.76 -5.10
C PRO A 42 14.12 2.19 -3.75
N GLY A 43 15.42 1.88 -3.65
CA GLY A 43 16.02 1.37 -2.39
C GLY A 43 15.91 -0.14 -2.18
N ASP A 44 15.57 -0.89 -3.23
CA ASP A 44 15.56 -2.35 -3.20
C ASP A 44 16.96 -2.93 -2.90
N PRO A 45 17.14 -3.68 -1.79
CA PRO A 45 18.44 -4.24 -1.41
C PRO A 45 18.94 -5.35 -2.35
N LEU A 46 18.06 -5.96 -3.15
CA LEU A 46 18.44 -6.98 -4.12
C LEU A 46 18.71 -6.42 -5.52
N HIS A 47 18.60 -5.09 -5.70
CA HIS A 47 18.83 -4.39 -6.98
C HIS A 47 18.06 -5.03 -8.16
N LEU A 48 16.84 -5.50 -7.92
CA LEU A 48 16.00 -6.10 -8.96
C LEU A 48 15.53 -5.00 -9.95
N PRO A 49 15.11 -5.37 -11.18
CA PRO A 49 14.74 -4.41 -12.23
C PRO A 49 13.50 -3.53 -11.98
N GLY A 50 12.93 -3.50 -10.77
CA GLY A 50 11.65 -2.85 -10.48
C GLY A 50 10.43 -3.75 -10.70
N PHE A 51 9.25 -3.14 -10.88
CA PHE A 51 8.04 -3.86 -11.26
C PHE A 51 8.20 -4.52 -12.64
N PRO A 52 7.75 -5.80 -12.83
CA PRO A 52 7.00 -6.64 -11.90
C PRO A 52 7.87 -7.57 -11.05
N PHE A 53 9.19 -7.59 -11.25
CA PHE A 53 10.09 -8.54 -10.58
C PHE A 53 10.11 -8.34 -9.07
N GLN A 54 10.27 -7.10 -8.62
CA GLN A 54 10.20 -6.74 -7.19
C GLN A 54 8.86 -7.14 -6.59
N PHE A 55 7.75 -6.86 -7.28
CA PHE A 55 6.42 -7.27 -6.82
C PHE A 55 6.32 -8.77 -6.57
N PHE A 56 6.76 -9.60 -7.52
CA PHE A 56 6.68 -11.05 -7.34
C PHE A 56 7.61 -11.57 -6.23
N CYS A 57 8.77 -10.96 -6.02
CA CYS A 57 9.68 -11.28 -4.93
C CYS A 57 9.13 -10.84 -3.55
N TYR A 58 8.52 -9.66 -3.47
CA TYR A 58 8.21 -9.00 -2.19
C TYR A 58 6.73 -9.01 -1.79
N LYS A 59 5.79 -9.37 -2.67
CA LYS A 59 4.35 -9.35 -2.36
C LYS A 59 3.98 -10.06 -1.06
N ARG A 60 4.64 -11.19 -0.75
CA ARG A 60 4.35 -11.96 0.47
C ARG A 60 4.84 -11.24 1.73
N ILE A 61 6.05 -10.68 1.71
CA ILE A 61 6.56 -9.94 2.87
C ILE A 61 5.81 -8.62 3.06
N ALA A 62 5.48 -7.92 1.98
CA ALA A 62 4.67 -6.70 2.01
C ALA A 62 3.28 -6.97 2.60
N ALA A 63 2.59 -8.03 2.16
CA ALA A 63 1.31 -8.45 2.71
C ALA A 63 1.39 -8.80 4.20
N ASN A 64 2.41 -9.56 4.61
CA ASN A 64 2.62 -9.90 6.01
C ASN A 64 2.86 -8.66 6.88
N ASN A 65 3.66 -7.71 6.39
CA ASN A 65 3.96 -6.47 7.11
C ASN A 65 2.70 -5.59 7.24
N ALA A 66 1.94 -5.41 6.15
CA ALA A 66 0.67 -4.70 6.19
C ALA A 66 -0.30 -5.34 7.20
N ALA A 67 -0.47 -6.67 7.16
CA ALA A 67 -1.32 -7.39 8.08
C ALA A 67 -0.88 -7.25 9.55
N ARG A 68 0.43 -7.27 9.83
CA ARG A 68 0.97 -7.05 11.18
C ARG A 68 0.64 -5.65 11.72
N VAL A 69 0.82 -4.62 10.88
CA VAL A 69 0.50 -3.23 11.24
C VAL A 69 -1.00 -3.08 11.45
N THR A 70 -1.83 -3.60 10.55
CA THR A 70 -3.30 -3.60 10.71
C THR A 70 -3.71 -4.28 12.02
N ALA A 71 -3.18 -5.47 12.31
CA ALA A 71 -3.50 -6.18 13.54
C ALA A 71 -3.03 -5.42 14.80
N ALA A 72 -1.87 -4.77 14.75
CA ALA A 72 -1.39 -3.93 15.84
C ALA A 72 -2.29 -2.71 16.06
N PHE A 73 -2.64 -2.00 14.98
CA PHE A 73 -3.56 -0.88 15.00
C PHE A 73 -4.90 -1.27 15.63
N LEU A 74 -5.52 -2.35 15.17
CA LEU A 74 -6.80 -2.85 15.70
C LEU A 74 -6.74 -3.21 17.18
N ARG A 75 -5.61 -3.74 17.68
CA ARG A 75 -5.44 -4.02 19.12
C ARG A 75 -5.33 -2.76 19.97
N SER A 76 -4.72 -1.71 19.45
CA SER A 76 -4.59 -0.41 20.13
C SER A 76 -5.80 0.51 19.91
N TRP A 77 -6.68 0.15 18.98
CA TRP A 77 -7.81 0.97 18.62
C TRP A 77 -8.88 0.85 19.69
N ALA A 78 -9.06 1.91 20.48
CA ALA A 78 -10.06 1.96 21.54
C ALA A 78 -11.51 1.98 21.00
N GLY A 79 -11.69 2.21 19.69
CA GLY A 79 -13.02 2.51 19.14
C GLY A 79 -13.55 3.86 19.62
N THR A 80 -14.49 4.42 18.87
CA THR A 80 -15.46 5.40 19.38
C THR A 80 -16.66 4.65 19.92
#